data_AF-A0A069CYE6-F1
#
_entry.id   AF-A0A069CYE6-F1
#
_cell.length_a   1.000
_cell.length_b   1.000
_cell.length_c   1.000
_cell.angle_alpha   90.00
_cell.angle_beta   90.00
_cell.angle_gamma   90.00
#
_symmetry.space_group_name_H-M   'P 1'
#
loop_
_entity.id
_entity.type
_entity.pdbx_description
1 polymer ?
#
loop_
_entity_poly.entity_id
_entity_poly.type
_entity_poly.pdbx_seq_one_letter_code
_entity_poly.pdbx_strand_id
1 'polypeptide(L)' 'MPSDATPEGTTNPWPVLTNGGTTAANIKDTDEDGISDSWEMKHGLNSKDASDGYKTNLNKEGYTNLEVYINSLVSE' A
#
# COMPACT_ATOMS: atom_id res chain seq x y z
N MET A 1 -16.18 32.16 -9.12
CA MET A 1 -16.53 30.87 -8.48
C MET A 1 -17.62 31.15 -7.45
N PRO A 2 -18.61 30.26 -7.25
CA PRO A 2 -19.73 30.54 -6.37
C PRO A 2 -19.25 30.62 -4.91
N SER A 3 -19.72 31.64 -4.20
CA SER A 3 -19.38 31.98 -2.81
C SER A 3 -19.94 31.00 -1.77
N ASP A 4 -20.51 29.88 -2.22
CA ASP A 4 -21.33 28.96 -1.43
C ASP A 4 -20.57 27.70 -0.95
N ALA A 5 -19.26 27.61 -1.26
CA ALA A 5 -18.44 26.42 -1.02
C ALA A 5 -17.31 26.60 0.02
N THR A 6 -17.21 27.76 0.67
CA THR A 6 -16.14 28.04 1.64
C THR A 6 -16.73 28.33 3.02
N PRO A 7 -16.59 27.42 4.02
CA PRO A 7 -16.83 27.75 5.41
C PRO A 7 -16.04 29.00 5.83
N GLU A 8 -16.65 29.86 6.62
CA GLU A 8 -16.05 31.14 7.04
C GLU A 8 -14.72 30.89 7.78
N GLY A 9 -13.62 31.40 7.23
CA GLY A 9 -12.26 31.25 7.80
C GLY A 9 -11.35 30.24 7.11
N THR A 10 -11.76 29.60 6.00
CA THR A 10 -10.89 28.67 5.25
C THR A 10 -10.39 29.25 3.92
N THR A 11 -9.10 29.08 3.62
CA THR A 11 -8.46 29.51 2.36
C THR A 11 -8.58 28.49 1.24
N ASN A 12 -9.11 27.29 1.51
CA ASN A 12 -9.29 26.24 0.52
C ASN A 12 -10.62 25.48 0.76
N PRO A 13 -11.55 25.45 -0.23
CA PRO A 13 -12.83 24.75 -0.12
C PRO A 13 -12.70 23.21 -0.15
N TRP A 14 -11.51 22.68 -0.47
CA TRP A 14 -11.27 21.23 -0.53
C TRP A 14 -10.83 20.66 0.81
N PRO A 15 -11.31 19.47 1.22
CA PRO A 15 -10.83 18.80 2.41
C PRO A 15 -9.34 18.48 2.25
N VAL A 16 -8.57 18.70 3.32
CA VAL A 16 -7.18 18.24 3.39
C VAL A 16 -7.20 16.72 3.48
N LEU A 17 -6.67 16.05 2.46
CA LEU A 17 -6.49 14.60 2.49
C LEU A 17 -5.34 14.26 3.44
N THR A 18 -5.64 13.48 4.48
CA THR A 18 -4.62 12.83 5.31
C THR A 18 -4.20 11.51 4.68
N ASN A 19 -3.01 10.99 5.01
CA ASN A 19 -2.49 9.69 4.52
C ASN A 19 -3.28 8.46 5.03
N GLY A 20 -4.48 8.64 5.60
CA GLY A 20 -5.29 7.57 6.17
C GLY A 20 -4.67 6.84 7.36
N GLY A 21 -3.63 7.39 7.99
CA GLY A 21 -2.86 6.72 9.05
C GLY A 21 -1.69 5.87 8.54
N THR A 22 -1.44 5.85 7.23
CA THR A 22 -0.37 5.04 6.62
C THR A 22 0.97 5.75 6.62
N THR A 23 2.01 5.14 7.20
CA THR A 23 3.36 5.72 7.19
C THR A 23 4.12 5.38 5.90
N ALA A 24 5.09 6.21 5.50
CA ALA A 24 5.96 5.91 4.36
C ALA A 24 6.71 4.58 4.53
N ALA A 25 7.00 4.16 5.76
CA ALA A 25 7.62 2.88 6.05
C ALA A 25 6.69 1.69 5.76
N ASN A 26 5.37 1.88 5.90
CA ASN A 26 4.38 0.82 5.63
C ASN A 26 4.16 0.59 4.13
N ILE A 27 4.50 1.56 3.28
CA ILE A 27 4.31 1.49 1.81
C ILE A 27 5.62 1.46 1.04
N LYS A 28 6.76 1.36 1.75
CA LYS A 28 8.06 1.30 1.08
C LYS A 28 8.17 -0.05 0.38
N ASP A 29 8.47 0.01 -0.91
CA ASP A 29 8.70 -1.10 -1.82
C ASP A 29 10.03 -0.80 -2.52
N THR A 30 11.06 -1.60 -2.22
CA THR A 30 12.45 -1.30 -2.60
C THR A 30 12.82 -1.83 -3.98
N ASP A 31 12.20 -2.92 -4.42
CA ASP A 31 12.46 -3.57 -5.71
C ASP A 31 11.32 -3.37 -6.72
N GLU A 32 10.28 -2.63 -6.33
CA GLU A 32 9.18 -2.14 -7.17
C GLU A 32 8.32 -3.28 -7.73
N ASP A 33 8.14 -4.34 -6.93
CA ASP A 33 7.33 -5.51 -7.29
C ASP A 33 5.85 -5.39 -6.88
N GLY A 34 5.51 -4.34 -6.13
CA GLY A 34 4.18 -4.05 -5.63
C GLY A 34 3.91 -4.56 -4.21
N ILE A 35 4.89 -5.13 -3.53
CA ILE A 35 4.80 -5.62 -2.14
C ILE A 35 5.62 -4.69 -1.22
N SER A 36 5.11 -4.37 -0.03
CA SER A 36 5.89 -3.55 0.91
C SER A 36 7.04 -4.36 1.52
N ASP A 37 8.22 -3.74 1.69
CA ASP A 37 9.39 -4.30 2.37
C ASP A 37 9.01 -4.93 3.72
N SER A 38 8.11 -4.26 4.44
CA SER A 38 7.69 -4.66 5.78
C SER A 38 6.88 -5.95 5.77
N TRP A 39 6.12 -6.18 4.70
CA TRP A 39 5.32 -7.38 4.52
C TRP A 39 6.18 -8.54 4.03
N GLU A 40 7.09 -8.27 3.09
CA GLU A 40 8.06 -9.24 2.59
C GLU A 40 8.91 -9.83 3.71
N MET A 41 9.49 -8.98 4.56
CA MET A 41 10.30 -9.43 5.70
C MET A 41 9.49 -10.31 6.68
N LYS A 42 8.19 -10.02 6.87
CA LYS A 42 7.32 -10.83 7.73
C LYS A 42 7.00 -12.20 7.13
N HIS A 43 6.98 -12.31 5.81
CA HIS A 43 6.65 -13.53 5.08
C HIS A 43 7.88 -14.29 4.57
N GLY A 44 9.09 -13.79 4.83
CA GLY A 44 10.35 -14.42 4.44
C GLY A 44 10.72 -14.24 2.97
N LEU A 45 10.20 -13.19 2.34
CA LEU A 45 10.59 -12.73 1.01
C LEU A 45 11.80 -11.78 1.09
N ASN A 46 12.33 -11.42 -0.07
CA ASN A 46 13.50 -10.57 -0.19
C ASN A 46 13.12 -9.27 -0.91
N SER A 47 13.08 -8.18 -0.14
CA SER A 47 12.77 -6.81 -0.59
C SER A 47 13.81 -6.17 -1.52
N LYS A 48 14.57 -6.98 -2.24
CA LYS A 48 15.58 -6.59 -3.23
C LYS A 48 15.54 -7.52 -4.43
N ASP A 49 14.57 -8.42 -4.50
CA ASP A 49 14.38 -9.41 -5.55
C ASP A 49 12.93 -9.36 -6.03
N ALA A 50 12.63 -8.40 -6.90
CA ALA A 50 11.31 -8.24 -7.52
C ALA A 50 10.77 -9.49 -8.23
N SER A 51 11.62 -10.50 -8.45
CA SER A 51 11.17 -11.78 -8.98
C SER A 51 10.34 -12.59 -8.01
N ASP A 52 10.43 -12.32 -6.70
CA ASP A 52 9.65 -13.05 -5.71
C ASP A 52 8.19 -12.60 -5.62
N GLY A 53 7.84 -11.37 -6.02
CA GLY A 53 6.45 -10.93 -6.11
C GLY A 53 5.56 -11.85 -6.95
N TYR A 54 6.06 -12.36 -8.08
CA TYR A 54 5.33 -13.31 -8.93
C TYR A 54 5.57 -14.79 -8.59
N LYS A 55 6.44 -15.12 -7.61
CA LYS A 55 6.59 -16.49 -7.12
C LYS A 55 5.35 -16.89 -6.32
N THR A 56 5.11 -18.19 -6.23
CA THR A 56 3.93 -18.77 -5.57
C THR A 56 4.33 -19.58 -4.34
N ASN A 57 5.41 -19.20 -3.67
CA ASN A 57 5.99 -19.97 -2.57
C ASN A 57 5.29 -19.75 -1.23
N LEU A 58 4.55 -18.65 -1.06
CA LEU A 58 3.79 -18.39 0.18
C LEU A 58 2.44 -19.11 0.24
N ASN A 59 1.94 -19.58 -0.90
CA ASN A 59 0.59 -20.11 -1.03
C ASN A 59 0.60 -21.48 -1.75
N LYS A 60 -0.21 -22.44 -1.28
CA LYS A 60 -0.23 -23.81 -1.83
C LYS A 60 -1.21 -23.97 -2.99
N GLU A 61 -2.16 -23.04 -3.10
CA GLU A 61 -3.17 -22.94 -4.15
C GLU A 61 -2.60 -22.34 -5.44
N GLY A 62 -1.38 -21.81 -5.40
CA GLY A 62 -0.65 -21.30 -6.57
C GLY A 62 -0.82 -19.79 -6.79
N TYR A 63 -1.32 -19.05 -5.79
CA TYR A 63 -1.33 -17.59 -5.86
C TYR A 63 0.08 -17.03 -5.77
N THR A 64 0.31 -15.97 -6.54
CA THR A 64 1.52 -15.16 -6.46
C THR A 64 1.61 -14.47 -5.11
N ASN A 65 2.83 -14.19 -4.65
CA ASN A 65 3.04 -13.46 -3.41
C ASN A 65 2.39 -12.08 -3.44
N LEU A 66 2.34 -11.43 -4.61
CA LEU A 66 1.63 -10.17 -4.81
C LEU A 66 0.12 -10.31 -4.58
N GLU A 67 -0.51 -11.37 -5.09
CA GLU A 67 -1.94 -11.61 -4.85
C GLU A 67 -2.24 -11.88 -3.38
N VAL A 68 -1.36 -12.63 -2.70
CA VAL A 68 -1.46 -12.88 -1.26
C VAL A 68 -1.33 -11.56 -0.48
N TYR A 69 -0.40 -10.69 -0.88
CA TYR A 69 -0.23 -9.37 -0.29
C TYR A 69 -1.49 -8.51 -0.46
N ILE A 70 -2.01 -8.38 -1.68
CA ILE A 70 -3.23 -7.60 -1.96
C ILE A 70 -4.42 -8.13 -1.16
N ASN A 71 -4.56 -9.45 -1.04
CA ASN A 71 -5.63 -10.05 -0.23
C ASN A 71 -5.49 -9.70 1.26
N SER A 72 -4.25 -9.63 1.78
CA SER A 72 -3.99 -9.24 3.16
C SER A 72 -4.36 -7.79 3.48
N LEU A 73 -4.32 -6.89 2.49
CA LEU A 73 -4.68 -5.47 2.66
C LEU A 73 -6.19 -5.25 2.83
N VAL A 74 -7.03 -6.13 2.30
CA VAL A 74 -8.49 -6.03 2.37
C VAL A 74 -9.06 -6.73 3.60
N SER A 75 -8.31 -7.66 4.17
CA SER A 75 -8.78 -8.54 5.24
C SER A 75 -8.60 -7.96 6.65
N GLU A 76 -8.31 -6.65 6.77
CA GLU A 76 -8.21 -5.93 8.06
C GLU A 76 -9.58 -5.47 8.61
#